data_AF-A0A183AYL9-F1
#
_entry.id   AF-A0A183AYL9-F1
#
_cell.length_a   1.000
_cell.length_b   1.000
_cell.length_c   1.000
_cell.angle_alpha   90.00
_cell.angle_beta   90.00
_cell.angle_gamma   90.00
#
_symmetry.space_group_name_H-M   'P 1'
#
loop_
_entity.id
_entity.type
_entity.pdbx_description
1 polymer ?
#
loop_
_entity_poly.entity_id
_entity_poly.type
_entity_poly.pdbx_seq_one_letter_code
_entity_poly.pdbx_strand_id
1 'polypeptide(L)'
;MSYVKATCSCLELAIEGERLCRAGELQDGISCFHSALSRGTTDLRCLSAIYCQLGNAYFWRENYADALEYHRLDLALARSTGVIMNEAQASGNLGNTLKMLGKYDKAVVCFNRQLDLARQLEDKQLEARALYNLGSVFHAKGKQWARQVGQSDPGEFPTEAAEAQRKALDYFTQNLTLVRELGDRPAEGRVYGNLGNTHYLLGHFHKAVECHQEVSCALLLCAYLSVRMFTTLVRS
;
A
#
# COMPACT_ATOMS: atom_id res chain seq x y z
N MET A 1 -16.31 -30.52 40.14
CA MET A 1 -16.14 -30.27 38.69
C MET A 1 -15.74 -28.82 38.50
N SER A 2 -14.44 -28.55 38.46
CA SER A 2 -13.90 -27.22 38.16
C SER A 2 -14.02 -26.96 36.66
N TYR A 3 -14.84 -25.99 36.27
CA TYR A 3 -14.81 -25.41 34.92
C TYR A 3 -13.42 -24.80 34.71
N VAL A 4 -12.52 -25.54 34.05
CA VAL A 4 -11.31 -24.94 33.49
C VAL A 4 -11.80 -24.03 32.38
N LYS A 5 -11.85 -22.72 32.64
CA LYS A 5 -12.05 -21.70 31.60
C LYS A 5 -10.98 -22.00 30.55
N ALA A 6 -11.39 -22.47 29.37
CA ALA A 6 -10.45 -22.71 28.28
C ALA A 6 -9.75 -21.39 27.98
N THR A 7 -8.50 -21.27 28.39
CA THR A 7 -7.69 -20.09 28.13
C THR A 7 -7.33 -20.11 26.64
N CYS A 8 -7.96 -19.24 25.85
CA CYS A 8 -7.68 -19.14 24.41
C CYS A 8 -6.18 -18.96 24.17
N SER A 9 -5.59 -19.76 23.29
CA SER A 9 -4.20 -19.66 22.88
C SER A 9 -3.90 -18.33 22.15
N CYS A 10 -2.63 -17.97 22.03
CA CYS A 10 -2.20 -16.81 21.23
C CYS A 10 -2.73 -16.89 19.79
N LEU A 11 -2.71 -18.10 19.19
CA LEU A 11 -3.18 -18.32 17.82
C LEU A 11 -4.69 -18.08 17.68
N GLU A 12 -5.50 -18.62 18.60
CA GLU A 12 -6.96 -18.43 18.58
C GLU A 12 -7.34 -16.95 18.72
N LEU A 13 -6.66 -16.22 19.60
CA LEU A 13 -6.87 -14.78 19.78
C LEU A 13 -6.45 -13.99 18.53
N ALA A 14 -5.37 -14.39 17.86
CA ALA A 14 -4.93 -13.75 16.62
C ALA A 14 -5.93 -13.99 15.47
N ILE A 15 -6.46 -15.22 15.35
CA ILE A 15 -7.48 -15.56 14.34
C ILE A 15 -8.75 -14.75 14.60
N GLU A 16 -9.19 -14.64 15.86
CA GLU A 16 -10.38 -13.85 16.20
C GLU A 16 -10.15 -12.35 15.95
N GLY A 17 -8.96 -11.84 16.28
CA GLY A 17 -8.59 -10.46 15.98
C GLY A 17 -8.64 -10.16 14.48
N GLU A 18 -8.15 -11.08 13.64
CA GLU A 18 -8.22 -10.95 12.19
C GLU A 18 -9.68 -10.99 11.70
N ARG A 19 -10.51 -11.89 12.23
CA ARG A 19 -11.93 -11.98 11.89
C ARG A 19 -12.67 -10.67 12.19
N LEU A 20 -12.45 -10.09 13.37
CA LEU A 20 -13.05 -8.82 13.79
C LEU A 20 -12.60 -7.66 12.90
N CYS A 21 -11.30 -7.56 12.59
CA CYS A 21 -10.81 -6.55 11.67
C CYS A 21 -11.45 -6.66 10.27
N ARG A 22 -11.64 -7.88 9.76
CA ARG A 22 -12.35 -8.11 8.48
C ARG A 22 -13.84 -7.74 8.55
N ALA A 23 -14.46 -7.84 9.73
CA ALA A 23 -15.84 -7.39 9.97
C ALA A 23 -15.96 -5.86 10.16
N GLY A 24 -14.85 -5.13 10.21
CA GLY A 24 -14.82 -3.68 10.46
C GLY A 24 -14.76 -3.30 11.94
N GLU A 25 -14.78 -4.28 12.85
CA GLU A 25 -14.70 -4.11 14.30
C GLU A 25 -13.24 -3.91 14.73
N LEU A 26 -12.62 -2.82 14.26
CA LEU A 26 -11.17 -2.59 14.41
C LEU A 26 -10.73 -2.46 15.88
N GLN A 27 -11.55 -1.90 16.78
CA GLN A 27 -11.18 -1.82 18.22
C GLN A 27 -11.04 -3.18 18.86
N ASP A 28 -12.04 -4.03 18.64
CA ASP A 28 -12.10 -5.35 19.25
C ASP A 28 -11.02 -6.24 18.65
N GLY A 29 -10.79 -6.13 17.34
CA GLY A 29 -9.67 -6.80 16.67
C GLY A 29 -8.30 -6.42 17.25
N ILE A 30 -8.04 -5.12 17.43
CA ILE A 30 -6.80 -4.64 18.09
C ILE A 30 -6.68 -5.18 19.51
N SER A 31 -7.77 -5.20 20.27
CA SER A 31 -7.80 -5.72 21.66
C SER A 31 -7.50 -7.23 21.71
N CYS A 32 -8.02 -8.01 20.75
CA CYS A 32 -7.70 -9.42 20.59
C CYS A 32 -6.22 -9.63 20.27
N PHE A 33 -5.63 -8.83 19.38
CA PHE A 33 -4.21 -8.94 19.06
C PHE A 33 -3.29 -8.58 20.24
N HIS A 34 -3.61 -7.54 21.02
CA HIS A 34 -2.86 -7.25 22.25
C HIS A 34 -2.98 -8.37 23.29
N SER A 35 -4.16 -8.97 23.39
CA SER A 35 -4.39 -10.15 24.24
C SER A 35 -3.55 -11.34 23.76
N ALA A 36 -3.43 -11.54 22.44
CA ALA A 36 -2.57 -12.57 21.86
C ALA A 36 -1.09 -12.32 22.20
N LEU A 37 -0.59 -11.08 22.03
CA LEU A 37 0.78 -10.71 22.41
C LEU A 37 1.05 -10.94 23.89
N SER A 38 0.09 -10.62 24.76
CA SER A 38 0.21 -10.82 26.21
C SER A 38 0.27 -12.29 26.61
N ARG A 39 -0.31 -13.20 25.81
CA ARG A 39 -0.17 -14.66 26.01
C ARG A 39 1.21 -15.16 25.56
N GLY A 40 1.80 -14.50 24.57
CA GLY A 40 3.07 -14.89 23.99
C GLY A 40 2.98 -16.13 23.10
N THR A 41 3.96 -16.26 22.19
CA THR A 41 4.12 -17.42 21.32
C THR A 41 5.59 -17.60 20.98
N THR A 42 6.01 -18.85 20.77
CA THR A 42 7.33 -19.16 20.20
C THR A 42 7.29 -19.25 18.68
N ASP A 43 6.10 -19.27 18.07
CA ASP A 43 5.95 -19.26 16.61
C ASP A 43 6.15 -17.84 16.06
N LEU A 44 7.33 -17.60 15.49
CA LEU A 44 7.69 -16.32 14.88
C LEU A 44 6.76 -15.93 13.72
N ARG A 45 6.15 -16.89 13.03
CA ARG A 45 5.20 -16.58 11.94
C ARG A 45 3.89 -16.04 12.50
N CYS A 46 3.38 -16.65 13.57
CA CYS A 46 2.21 -16.15 14.28
C CYS A 46 2.48 -14.74 14.84
N LEU A 47 3.66 -14.52 15.43
CA LEU A 47 4.04 -13.21 15.95
C LEU A 47 4.16 -12.13 14.85
N SER A 48 4.78 -12.45 13.71
CA SER A 48 4.85 -11.55 12.55
C SER A 48 3.47 -11.22 12.01
N ALA A 49 2.58 -12.20 11.88
CA ALA A 49 1.20 -11.97 11.48
C ALA A 49 0.48 -11.01 12.43
N ILE A 50 0.62 -11.19 13.75
CA ILE A 50 0.02 -10.28 14.75
C ILE A 50 0.56 -8.85 14.58
N TYR A 51 1.88 -8.66 14.46
CA TYR A 51 2.46 -7.33 14.25
C TYR A 51 2.03 -6.68 12.95
N CYS A 52 2.02 -7.42 11.85
CA CYS A 52 1.52 -6.93 10.56
C CYS A 52 0.06 -6.46 10.67
N GLN A 53 -0.80 -7.28 11.28
CA GLN A 53 -2.23 -6.97 11.41
C GLN A 53 -2.52 -5.82 12.38
N LEU A 54 -1.79 -5.72 13.50
CA LEU A 54 -1.86 -4.55 14.38
C LEU A 54 -1.45 -3.27 13.63
N GLY A 55 -0.33 -3.32 12.90
CA GLY A 55 0.13 -2.19 12.09
C GLY A 55 -0.95 -1.74 11.10
N ASN A 56 -1.54 -2.68 10.37
CA ASN A 56 -2.64 -2.41 9.44
C ASN A 56 -3.86 -1.83 10.16
N ALA A 57 -4.28 -2.41 11.29
CA ALA A 57 -5.46 -1.95 12.03
C ALA A 57 -5.27 -0.51 12.56
N TYR A 58 -4.08 -0.18 13.08
CA TYR A 58 -3.75 1.19 13.48
C TYR A 58 -3.65 2.14 12.29
N PHE A 59 -3.12 1.68 11.15
CA PHE A 59 -3.05 2.46 9.92
C PHE A 59 -4.45 2.85 9.43
N TRP A 60 -5.41 1.91 9.42
CA TRP A 60 -6.80 2.18 9.04
C TRP A 60 -7.53 3.11 10.00
N ARG A 61 -7.07 3.21 11.25
CA ARG A 61 -7.55 4.17 12.23
C ARG A 61 -6.85 5.52 12.17
N GLU A 62 -5.96 5.72 11.21
CA GLU A 62 -5.12 6.91 11.06
C GLU A 62 -4.17 7.16 12.25
N ASN A 63 -4.00 6.18 13.13
CA ASN A 63 -2.98 6.22 14.18
C ASN A 63 -1.65 5.71 13.61
N TYR A 64 -1.02 6.57 12.82
CA TYR A 64 0.22 6.22 12.10
C TYR A 64 1.43 6.07 13.03
N ALA A 65 1.39 6.61 14.26
CA ALA A 65 2.46 6.45 15.23
C ALA A 65 2.54 4.99 15.70
N ASP A 66 1.42 4.42 16.15
CA ASP A 66 1.37 3.03 16.57
C ASP A 66 1.56 2.07 15.38
N ALA A 67 0.99 2.39 14.21
CA ALA A 67 1.22 1.62 12.99
C ALA A 67 2.71 1.53 12.64
N LEU A 68 3.46 2.62 12.83
CA LEU A 68 4.89 2.66 12.55
C LEU A 68 5.68 1.70 13.44
N GLU A 69 5.34 1.64 14.72
CA GLU A 69 6.00 0.75 15.68
C GLU A 69 5.76 -0.72 15.32
N TYR A 70 4.49 -1.10 15.05
CA TYR A 70 4.17 -2.48 14.70
C TYR A 70 4.73 -2.92 13.34
N HIS A 71 4.70 -2.06 12.32
CA HIS A 71 5.33 -2.39 11.04
C HIS A 71 6.86 -2.47 11.11
N ARG A 72 7.51 -1.76 12.04
CA ARG A 72 8.95 -1.93 12.31
C ARG A 72 9.25 -3.27 12.97
N LEU A 73 8.44 -3.66 13.95
CA LEU A 73 8.57 -4.96 14.61
C LEU A 73 8.37 -6.10 13.61
N ASP A 74 7.35 -6.00 12.77
CA ASP A 74 7.09 -6.96 11.69
C ASP A 74 8.28 -7.04 10.70
N LEU A 75 8.80 -5.89 10.24
CA LEU A 75 9.96 -5.88 9.34
C LEU A 75 11.22 -6.48 9.98
N ALA A 76 11.49 -6.17 11.25
CA ALA A 76 12.62 -6.73 11.98
C ALA A 76 12.52 -8.25 12.10
N LEU A 77 11.32 -8.76 12.40
CA LEU A 77 11.05 -10.19 12.51
C LEU A 77 11.09 -10.87 11.13
N ALA A 78 10.51 -10.27 10.11
CA ALA A 78 10.56 -10.77 8.74
C ALA A 78 12.02 -10.97 8.28
N ARG A 79 12.90 -10.00 8.56
CA ARG A 79 14.34 -10.10 8.31
C ARG A 79 15.01 -11.23 9.09
N SER A 80 14.68 -11.42 10.37
CA SER A 80 15.28 -12.49 11.16
C SER A 80 14.84 -13.88 10.72
N THR A 81 13.64 -14.01 10.15
CA THR A 81 13.17 -15.30 9.60
C THR A 81 13.78 -15.65 8.24
N GLY A 82 14.38 -14.69 7.53
CA GLY A 82 14.98 -14.89 6.21
C GLY A 82 13.98 -15.13 5.07
N VAL A 83 12.67 -15.04 5.34
CA VAL A 83 11.64 -15.22 4.30
C VAL A 83 11.51 -13.94 3.49
N ILE A 84 12.07 -13.95 2.27
CA ILE A 84 12.14 -12.79 1.37
C ILE A 84 10.75 -12.15 1.13
N MET A 85 9.73 -12.99 0.91
CA MET A 85 8.35 -12.51 0.68
C MET A 85 7.82 -11.70 1.87
N ASN A 86 8.08 -12.15 3.11
CA ASN A 86 7.64 -11.44 4.32
C ASN A 86 8.36 -10.10 4.45
N GLU A 87 9.67 -10.05 4.18
CA GLU A 87 10.43 -8.79 4.22
C GLU A 87 9.88 -7.79 3.19
N ALA A 88 9.52 -8.27 1.99
CA ALA A 88 8.97 -7.42 0.95
C ALA A 88 7.61 -6.82 1.34
N GLN A 89 6.69 -7.62 1.89
CA GLN A 89 5.39 -7.12 2.39
C GLN A 89 5.56 -6.13 3.55
N ALA A 90 6.37 -6.49 4.55
CA ALA A 90 6.63 -5.64 5.71
C ALA A 90 7.28 -4.30 5.31
N SER A 91 8.21 -4.34 4.34
CA SER A 91 8.83 -3.13 3.77
C SER A 91 7.80 -2.22 3.11
N GLY A 92 6.87 -2.78 2.34
CA GLY A 92 5.78 -2.02 1.71
C GLY A 92 4.84 -1.37 2.74
N ASN A 93 4.44 -2.11 3.77
CA ASN A 93 3.55 -1.60 4.82
C ASN A 93 4.21 -0.47 5.63
N LEU A 94 5.49 -0.65 5.98
CA LEU A 94 6.28 0.39 6.64
C LEU A 94 6.43 1.63 5.75
N GLY A 95 6.69 1.44 4.46
CA GLY A 95 6.78 2.54 3.48
C GLY A 95 5.49 3.36 3.39
N ASN A 96 4.33 2.69 3.36
CA ASN A 96 3.03 3.36 3.35
C ASN A 96 2.80 4.19 4.62
N THR A 97 3.14 3.64 5.78
CA THR A 97 3.01 4.35 7.06
C THR A 97 3.93 5.58 7.12
N LEU A 98 5.18 5.44 6.67
CA LEU A 98 6.14 6.54 6.59
C LEU A 98 5.67 7.64 5.62
N LYS A 99 5.03 7.27 4.51
CA LYS A 99 4.42 8.22 3.57
C LYS A 99 3.30 9.03 4.24
N MET A 100 2.42 8.38 5.00
CA MET A 100 1.34 9.06 5.72
C MET A 100 1.87 10.01 6.80
N LEU A 101 2.99 9.68 7.42
CA LEU A 101 3.71 10.55 8.37
C LEU A 101 4.53 11.67 7.70
N GLY A 102 4.50 11.81 6.37
CA GLY A 102 5.30 12.79 5.64
C GLY A 102 6.81 12.50 5.61
N LYS A 103 7.25 11.31 6.07
CA LYS A 103 8.65 10.89 6.09
C LYS A 103 9.06 10.28 4.74
N TYR A 104 8.93 11.07 3.68
CA TYR A 104 9.01 10.58 2.30
C TYR A 104 10.35 9.91 1.94
N ASP A 105 11.48 10.45 2.39
CA ASP A 105 12.79 9.84 2.09
C ASP A 105 12.93 8.43 2.69
N LYS A 106 12.40 8.23 3.91
CA LYS A 106 12.40 6.91 4.54
C LYS A 106 11.43 5.96 3.84
N ALA A 107 10.28 6.46 3.40
CA ALA A 107 9.32 5.67 2.63
C ALA A 107 9.91 5.21 1.29
N VAL A 108 10.66 6.06 0.58
CA VAL A 108 11.37 5.70 -0.66
C VAL A 108 12.35 4.55 -0.42
N VAL A 109 13.12 4.57 0.67
CA VAL A 109 14.02 3.46 1.03
C VAL A 109 13.26 2.15 1.21
N CYS A 110 12.14 2.19 1.91
CA CYS A 110 11.29 1.01 2.13
C CYS A 110 10.70 0.45 0.82
N PHE A 111 10.19 1.32 -0.07
CA PHE A 111 9.62 0.87 -1.34
C PHE A 111 10.68 0.41 -2.34
N ASN A 112 11.88 1.00 -2.35
CA ASN A 112 12.99 0.46 -3.14
C ASN A 112 13.38 -0.94 -2.65
N ARG A 113 13.45 -1.16 -1.32
CA ARG A 113 13.67 -2.50 -0.78
C ARG A 113 12.58 -3.48 -1.21
N GLN A 114 11.30 -3.08 -1.16
CA GLN A 114 10.20 -3.89 -1.67
C GLN A 114 10.37 -4.22 -3.16
N LEU A 115 10.75 -3.24 -3.99
CA LEU A 115 10.97 -3.40 -5.42
C LEU A 115 12.11 -4.38 -5.72
N ASP A 116 13.24 -4.24 -5.04
CA ASP A 116 14.39 -5.12 -5.20
C ASP A 116 14.03 -6.57 -4.87
N LEU A 117 13.32 -6.77 -3.75
CA LEU A 117 12.87 -8.10 -3.35
C LEU A 117 11.81 -8.67 -4.29
N ALA A 118 10.89 -7.85 -4.80
CA ALA A 118 9.90 -8.28 -5.79
C ALA A 118 10.57 -8.80 -7.07
N ARG A 119 11.61 -8.11 -7.53
CA ARG A 119 12.41 -8.53 -8.70
C ARG A 119 13.20 -9.81 -8.43
N GLN A 120 13.77 -9.96 -7.22
CA GLN A 120 14.44 -11.20 -6.82
C GLN A 120 13.49 -12.40 -6.77
N LEU A 121 12.24 -12.18 -6.39
CA LEU A 121 11.18 -13.20 -6.36
C LEU A 121 10.54 -13.44 -7.74
N GLU A 122 10.88 -12.63 -8.75
CA GLU A 122 10.19 -12.57 -10.04
C GLU A 122 8.67 -12.33 -9.90
N ASP A 123 8.24 -11.72 -8.79
CA ASP A 123 6.84 -11.42 -8.50
C ASP A 123 6.43 -10.10 -9.16
N LYS A 124 5.84 -10.22 -10.35
CA LYS A 124 5.36 -9.09 -11.15
C LYS A 124 4.23 -8.29 -10.48
N GLN A 125 3.38 -8.93 -9.68
CA GLN A 125 2.31 -8.24 -8.97
C GLN A 125 2.89 -7.35 -7.86
N LEU A 126 3.87 -7.89 -7.12
CA LEU A 126 4.56 -7.14 -6.08
C LEU A 126 5.45 -6.03 -6.66
N GLU A 127 6.12 -6.28 -7.79
CA GLU A 127 6.90 -5.30 -8.53
C GLU A 127 6.01 -4.12 -8.94
N ALA A 128 4.83 -4.40 -9.50
CA ALA A 128 3.84 -3.38 -9.84
C ALA A 128 3.42 -2.56 -8.61
N ARG A 129 3.09 -3.22 -7.50
CA ARG A 129 2.73 -2.53 -6.25
C ARG A 129 3.85 -1.61 -5.75
N ALA A 130 5.10 -2.06 -5.79
CA ALA A 130 6.25 -1.28 -5.36
C ALA A 130 6.49 -0.05 -6.24
N LEU A 131 6.42 -0.21 -7.57
CA LEU A 131 6.52 0.90 -8.53
C LEU A 131 5.41 1.93 -8.33
N TYR A 132 4.16 1.49 -8.15
CA TYR A 132 3.05 2.38 -7.85
C TYR A 132 3.29 3.18 -6.56
N ASN A 133 3.76 2.51 -5.51
CA ASN A 133 4.06 3.14 -4.23
C ASN A 133 5.21 4.16 -4.33
N LEU A 134 6.25 3.86 -5.11
CA LEU A 134 7.34 4.80 -5.42
C LEU A 134 6.81 6.03 -6.17
N GLY A 135 5.98 5.85 -7.20
CA GLY A 135 5.33 6.98 -7.88
C GLY A 135 4.48 7.82 -6.92
N SER A 136 3.69 7.17 -6.07
CA SER A 136 2.83 7.82 -5.07
C SER A 136 3.63 8.65 -4.05
N VAL A 137 4.75 8.12 -3.53
CA VAL A 137 5.57 8.84 -2.54
C VAL A 137 6.30 10.03 -3.16
N PHE A 138 6.82 9.90 -4.38
CA PHE A 138 7.47 11.00 -5.08
C PHE A 138 6.48 12.11 -5.43
N HIS A 139 5.26 11.75 -5.87
CA HIS A 139 4.19 12.70 -6.09
C HIS A 139 3.78 13.44 -4.80
N ALA A 140 3.67 12.72 -3.68
CA ALA A 140 3.39 13.33 -2.38
C ALA A 140 4.52 14.28 -1.93
N LYS A 141 5.78 13.88 -2.13
CA LYS A 141 6.97 14.70 -1.85
C LYS A 141 6.99 15.98 -2.68
N GLY A 142 6.70 15.91 -3.99
CA GLY A 142 6.60 17.08 -4.86
C GLY A 142 5.51 18.06 -4.40
N LYS A 143 4.33 17.55 -4.01
CA LYS A 143 3.25 18.39 -3.45
C LYS A 143 3.62 19.05 -2.12
N GLN A 144 4.39 18.38 -1.26
CA GLN A 144 4.84 18.99 0.00
C GLN A 144 5.74 20.20 -0.27
N TRP A 145 6.70 20.07 -1.18
CA TRP A 145 7.56 21.18 -1.58
C TRP A 145 6.77 22.36 -2.13
N ALA A 146 5.81 22.08 -3.03
CA ALA A 146 4.94 23.12 -3.59
C ALA A 146 4.13 23.88 -2.53
N ARG A 147 3.70 23.20 -1.45
CA ARG A 147 3.01 23.84 -0.33
C ARG A 147 3.92 24.73 0.52
N GLN A 148 5.20 24.37 0.64
CA GLN A 148 6.16 25.11 1.48
C GLN A 148 6.61 26.43 0.85
N VAL A 149 6.71 26.48 -0.48
CA VAL A 149 7.19 27.67 -1.21
C VAL A 149 6.08 28.72 -1.43
N GLY A 150 4.83 28.41 -1.01
CA GLY A 150 3.65 29.22 -1.30
C GLY A 150 3.16 28.93 -2.72
N GLN A 151 1.84 28.79 -2.89
CA GLN A 151 1.17 28.38 -4.13
C GLN A 151 1.82 29.00 -5.38
N SER A 152 2.62 28.20 -6.09
CA SER A 152 3.08 28.52 -7.42
C SER A 152 2.04 27.97 -8.40
N ASP A 153 1.70 28.74 -9.42
CA ASP A 153 0.80 28.28 -10.48
C ASP A 153 1.34 26.98 -11.11
N PRO A 154 0.45 26.07 -11.58
CA PRO A 154 0.89 24.84 -12.23
C PRO A 154 1.88 25.14 -13.38
N GLY A 155 3.14 24.69 -13.26
CA GLY A 155 4.21 24.94 -14.22
C GLY A 155 5.40 25.74 -13.66
N GLU A 156 5.21 26.52 -12.59
CA GLU A 156 6.28 27.31 -11.95
C GLU A 156 6.81 26.62 -10.68
N PHE A 157 7.18 25.35 -10.78
CA PHE A 157 7.64 24.60 -9.61
C PHE A 157 9.11 24.86 -9.29
N PRO A 158 9.47 24.93 -8.00
CA PRO A 158 10.87 24.79 -7.57
C PRO A 158 11.49 23.55 -8.21
N THR A 159 12.78 23.64 -8.58
CA THR A 159 13.48 22.59 -9.31
C THR A 159 13.35 21.22 -8.62
N GLU A 160 13.42 21.19 -7.30
CA GLU A 160 13.32 19.99 -6.47
C GLU A 160 11.92 19.36 -6.52
N ALA A 161 10.86 20.19 -6.54
CA ALA A 161 9.49 19.71 -6.66
C ALA A 161 9.25 19.12 -8.06
N ALA A 162 9.75 19.78 -9.11
CA ALA A 162 9.69 19.28 -10.48
C ALA A 162 10.47 17.98 -10.65
N GLU A 163 11.64 17.83 -10.02
CA GLU A 163 12.43 16.59 -10.01
C GLU A 163 11.69 15.43 -9.35
N ALA A 164 11.11 15.66 -8.16
CA ALA A 164 10.30 14.64 -7.49
C ALA A 164 9.12 14.23 -8.39
N GLN A 165 8.50 15.19 -9.06
CA GLN A 165 7.36 14.95 -9.93
C GLN A 165 7.74 14.20 -11.23
N ARG A 166 8.93 14.46 -11.78
CA ARG A 166 9.49 13.66 -12.90
C ARG A 166 9.76 12.22 -12.48
N LYS A 167 10.37 12.01 -11.30
CA LYS A 167 10.53 10.64 -10.75
C LYS A 167 9.20 9.93 -10.57
N ALA A 168 8.17 10.64 -10.12
CA ALA A 168 6.83 10.08 -10.02
C ALA A 168 6.29 9.60 -11.38
N LEU A 169 6.47 10.38 -12.45
CA LEU A 169 6.13 9.96 -13.82
C LEU A 169 6.88 8.68 -14.20
N ASP A 170 8.20 8.63 -14.01
CA ASP A 170 9.01 7.48 -14.41
C ASP A 170 8.54 6.18 -13.76
N TYR A 171 8.22 6.23 -12.45
CA TYR A 171 7.70 5.06 -11.72
C TYR A 171 6.27 4.70 -12.13
N PHE A 172 5.40 5.69 -12.34
CA PHE A 172 4.04 5.42 -12.82
C PHE A 172 4.02 4.88 -14.25
N THR A 173 4.91 5.33 -15.14
CA THR A 173 5.03 4.79 -16.50
C THR A 173 5.53 3.35 -16.48
N GLN A 174 6.56 3.04 -15.69
CA GLN A 174 7.01 1.65 -15.50
C GLN A 174 5.89 0.77 -14.93
N ASN A 175 5.15 1.29 -13.94
CA ASN A 175 4.01 0.59 -13.37
C ASN A 175 2.89 0.36 -14.39
N LEU A 176 2.58 1.35 -15.23
CA LEU A 176 1.55 1.27 -16.27
C LEU A 176 1.85 0.15 -17.27
N THR A 177 3.10 0.06 -17.74
CA THR A 177 3.54 -1.02 -18.63
C THR A 177 3.28 -2.38 -17.98
N LEU A 178 3.68 -2.53 -16.72
CA LEU A 178 3.57 -3.81 -16.02
C LEU A 178 2.11 -4.19 -15.71
N VAL A 179 1.27 -3.26 -15.26
CA VAL A 179 -0.15 -3.57 -14.97
C VAL A 179 -0.95 -3.90 -16.24
N ARG A 180 -0.54 -3.35 -17.40
CA ARG A 180 -1.09 -3.73 -18.70
C ARG A 180 -0.71 -5.15 -19.09
N GLU A 181 0.55 -5.53 -18.91
CA GLU A 181 1.02 -6.91 -19.13
C GLU A 181 0.28 -7.91 -18.22
N LEU A 182 0.01 -7.51 -16.98
CA LEU A 182 -0.74 -8.31 -16.00
C LEU A 182 -2.26 -8.31 -16.24
N GLY A 183 -2.78 -7.43 -17.10
CA GLY A 183 -4.22 -7.27 -17.34
C GLY A 183 -4.99 -6.68 -16.15
N ASP A 184 -4.33 -6.03 -15.18
CA ASP A 184 -4.98 -5.41 -14.02
C ASP A 184 -5.57 -4.04 -14.42
N ARG A 185 -6.78 -4.08 -14.99
CA ARG A 185 -7.53 -2.89 -15.44
C ARG A 185 -7.84 -1.91 -14.30
N PRO A 186 -8.25 -2.34 -13.09
CA PRO A 186 -8.39 -1.43 -11.96
C PRO A 186 -7.08 -0.71 -11.61
N ALA A 187 -5.93 -1.39 -11.64
CA ALA A 187 -4.63 -0.74 -11.42
C ALA A 187 -4.28 0.24 -12.54
N GLU A 188 -4.50 -0.14 -13.80
CA GLU A 188 -4.31 0.75 -14.97
C GLU A 188 -5.06 2.09 -14.78
N GLY A 189 -6.35 2.04 -14.41
CA GLY A 189 -7.14 3.25 -14.13
C GLY A 189 -6.57 4.10 -12.99
N ARG A 190 -6.10 3.49 -11.89
CA ARG A 190 -5.44 4.23 -10.78
C ARG A 190 -4.15 4.91 -11.25
N VAL A 191 -3.36 4.23 -12.07
CA VAL A 191 -2.09 4.76 -12.59
C VAL A 191 -2.32 5.94 -13.52
N TYR A 192 -3.26 5.83 -14.46
CA TYR A 192 -3.62 6.93 -15.34
C TYR A 192 -4.13 8.16 -14.57
N GLY A 193 -4.94 7.97 -13.53
CA GLY A 193 -5.40 9.08 -12.69
C GLY A 193 -4.23 9.80 -12.02
N ASN A 194 -3.24 9.06 -11.50
CA ASN A 194 -2.05 9.64 -10.91
C ASN A 194 -1.11 10.27 -11.95
N LEU A 195 -0.95 9.68 -13.14
CA LEU A 195 -0.20 10.28 -14.25
C LEU A 195 -0.83 11.60 -14.69
N GLY A 196 -2.15 11.66 -14.83
CA GLY A 196 -2.89 12.87 -15.19
C GLY A 196 -2.70 13.99 -14.17
N ASN A 197 -2.91 13.68 -12.89
CA ASN A 197 -2.61 14.60 -11.79
C ASN A 197 -1.14 15.04 -11.81
N THR A 198 -0.25 14.12 -12.20
CA THR A 198 1.18 14.38 -12.15
C THR A 198 1.64 15.30 -13.28
N HIS A 199 1.10 15.10 -14.48
CA HIS A 199 1.25 16.00 -15.61
C HIS A 199 0.64 17.36 -15.37
N TYR A 200 -0.54 17.43 -14.73
CA TYR A 200 -1.18 18.69 -14.37
C TYR A 200 -0.28 19.53 -13.48
N LEU A 201 0.32 18.93 -12.43
CA LEU A 201 1.29 19.64 -11.60
C LEU A 201 2.48 20.11 -12.42
N LEU A 202 3.00 19.35 -13.39
CA LEU A 202 4.10 19.84 -14.22
C LEU A 202 3.72 20.91 -15.26
N GLY A 203 2.46 21.36 -15.32
CA GLY A 203 1.97 22.26 -16.37
C GLY A 203 1.78 21.57 -17.74
N HIS A 204 1.92 20.25 -17.81
CA HIS A 204 1.72 19.46 -19.02
C HIS A 204 0.22 19.18 -19.26
N PHE A 205 -0.58 20.24 -19.43
CA PHE A 205 -2.04 20.14 -19.44
C PHE A 205 -2.59 19.22 -20.53
N HIS A 206 -2.00 19.21 -21.73
CA HIS A 206 -2.42 18.32 -22.82
C HIS A 206 -2.32 16.85 -22.42
N LYS A 207 -1.17 16.43 -21.87
CA LYS A 207 -0.93 15.06 -21.41
C LYS A 207 -1.81 14.70 -20.21
N ALA A 208 -2.12 15.67 -19.35
CA ALA A 208 -3.03 15.46 -18.23
C ALA A 208 -4.44 15.09 -18.73
N VAL A 209 -4.95 15.82 -19.73
CA VAL A 209 -6.25 15.55 -20.36
C VAL A 209 -6.27 14.16 -21.01
N GLU A 210 -5.25 13.80 -21.80
CA GLU A 210 -5.13 12.47 -22.40
C GLU A 210 -5.18 11.36 -21.34
N CYS A 211 -4.41 11.50 -20.25
CA CYS A 211 -4.41 10.52 -19.16
C CYS A 211 -5.80 10.38 -18.51
N HIS A 212 -6.53 11.47 -18.30
CA HIS A 212 -7.87 11.41 -17.70
C HIS A 212 -8.95 10.86 -18.64
N GLN A 213 -8.79 11.04 -19.96
CA GLN A 213 -9.64 10.38 -20.96
C GLN A 213 -9.43 8.86 -20.94
N GLU A 214 -8.19 8.40 -20.84
CA GLU A 214 -7.84 6.99 -20.73
C GLU A 214 -8.42 6.31 -19.47
N VAL A 215 -8.42 7.00 -18.31
CA VAL A 215 -9.11 6.52 -17.10
C VAL A 215 -10.59 6.24 -17.39
N SER A 216 -11.24 7.16 -18.11
CA SER A 216 -12.67 7.10 -18.39
C SER A 216 -13.00 5.90 -19.29
N CYS A 217 -12.17 5.63 -20.30
CA CYS A 217 -12.27 4.44 -21.14
C CYS A 217 -12.05 3.14 -20.33
N ALA A 218 -11.04 3.11 -19.45
CA ALA A 218 -10.75 1.93 -18.63
C ALA A 218 -11.89 1.60 -17.65
N LEU A 219 -12.48 2.61 -16.99
CA LEU A 219 -13.61 2.43 -16.06
C LEU A 219 -14.87 1.95 -16.78
N LEU A 220 -15.18 2.50 -17.96
CA LEU A 220 -16.31 2.05 -18.78
C LEU A 220 -16.16 0.59 -19.21
N LEU A 221 -14.95 0.16 -19.59
CA LEU A 221 -14.67 -1.24 -19.94
C LEU A 221 -14.83 -2.18 -18.73
N CYS A 222 -14.33 -1.78 -17.56
CA CYS A 222 -14.49 -2.55 -16.33
C CYS A 222 -15.98 -2.74 -15.96
N ALA A 223 -16.76 -1.66 -16.00
CA ALA A 223 -18.20 -1.70 -15.74
C ALA A 223 -18.94 -2.61 -16.75
N TYR A 224 -18.56 -2.54 -18.03
CA TYR A 224 -19.12 -3.40 -19.07
C TYR A 224 -18.81 -4.89 -18.84
N LEU A 225 -17.57 -5.23 -18.48
CA LEU A 225 -17.17 -6.61 -18.22
C LEU A 225 -17.83 -7.16 -16.93
N SER A 226 -17.94 -6.37 -15.87
CA SER A 226 -18.62 -6.81 -14.65
C SER A 226 -20.11 -7.08 -14.88
N VAL A 227 -20.80 -6.23 -15.65
CA VAL A 227 -22.20 -6.46 -16.04
C VAL A 227 -22.31 -7.73 -16.90
N ARG A 228 -21.43 -7.91 -17.89
CA ARG A 228 -21.45 -9.09 -18.74
C ARG A 228 -21.23 -10.38 -17.95
N MET A 229 -20.24 -10.41 -17.06
CA MET A 229 -19.96 -11.57 -16.21
C MET A 229 -21.14 -11.90 -15.30
N PHE A 230 -21.80 -10.88 -14.73
CA PHE A 230 -23.02 -11.06 -13.93
C PHE A 230 -24.17 -11.64 -14.77
N THR A 231 -24.37 -11.16 -16.00
CA THR A 231 -25.41 -11.70 -16.90
C THR A 231 -25.12 -13.12 -17.41
N THR A 232 -23.85 -13.54 -17.41
CA THR A 232 -23.49 -14.92 -17.80
C THR A 232 -23.73 -15.90 -16.64
N LEU A 233 -23.45 -15.47 -15.40
CA LEU A 233 -23.68 -16.26 -14.18
C LEU A 233 -25.17 -16.45 -13.85
N VAL A 234 -26.03 -15.49 -14.22
CA VAL A 234 -27.50 -15.58 -14.00
C VAL A 234 -28.19 -16.45 -15.06
N ARG A 235 -27.49 -16.80 -16.15
CA ARG A 235 -28.01 -17.65 -17.24
C ARG A 235 -27.51 -19.09 -17.21
N SER A 236 -26.74 -19.46 -16.20
CA SER A 236 -26.27 -20.83 -15.88
C SER A 236 -26.93 -21.34 -14.62
#